data_AF-A0A3A8PNG3-F1
#
_entry.id   AF-A0A3A8PNG3-F1
#
_cell.length_a   1.000
_cell.length_b   1.000
_cell.length_c   1.000
_cell.angle_alpha   90.00
_cell.angle_beta   90.00
_cell.angle_gamma   90.00
#
_symmetry.space_group_name_H-M   'P 1'
#
loop_
_entity.id
_entity.type
_entity.pdbx_description
1 polymer ?
#
loop_
_entity_poly.entity_id
_entity_poly.type
_entity_poly.pdbx_seq_one_letter_code
_entity_poly.pdbx_strand_id
1 'polypeptide(L)'
;MLDYAAKRSATEPGLLGQVFAIYQSLEDCTRDALAEELGCDEQTLNRLSLCRRPSGDAFAEQVKLLCGRFGLEPFALANVLRQVEIMGSDSPTPRATATLQLAALDKRKKDEPAS
;
A
#
# COMPACT_ATOMS: atom_id res chain seq x y z
N MET A 1 -3.16 17.46 17.58
CA MET A 1 -4.08 16.33 17.29
C MET A 1 -3.75 15.65 15.96
N LEU A 2 -3.54 16.40 14.86
CA LEU A 2 -3.17 15.85 13.55
C LEU A 2 -1.86 15.03 13.58
N ASP A 3 -0.85 15.50 14.32
CA ASP A 3 0.44 14.84 14.47
C ASP A 3 0.36 13.44 15.08
N TYR A 4 -0.51 13.25 16.08
CA TYR A 4 -0.77 11.96 16.70
C TYR A 4 -1.46 11.00 15.74
N ALA A 5 -2.45 11.47 14.98
CA ALA A 5 -3.12 10.68 13.97
C ALA A 5 -2.16 10.28 12.83
N ALA A 6 -1.27 11.19 12.43
CA ALA A 6 -0.23 10.92 11.45
C ALA A 6 0.75 9.84 11.94
N LYS A 7 1.22 9.92 13.19
CA LYS A 7 2.05 8.88 13.81
C LYS A 7 1.32 7.53 13.85
N ARG A 8 0.04 7.51 14.23
CA ARG A 8 -0.77 6.29 14.26
C ARG A 8 -0.98 5.69 12.86
N SER A 9 -1.12 6.51 11.82
CA SER A 9 -1.28 6.03 10.45
C SER A 9 -0.10 5.19 9.93
N ALA A 10 1.06 5.25 10.59
CA ALA A 10 2.20 4.39 10.31
C ALA A 10 1.91 2.89 10.54
N THR A 11 0.98 2.57 11.44
CA THR A 11 0.63 1.18 11.77
C THR A 11 -0.68 0.71 11.12
N GLU A 12 -1.39 1.60 10.44
CA GLU A 12 -2.71 1.30 9.85
C GLU A 12 -2.54 0.88 8.37
N PRO A 13 -2.93 -0.35 8.00
CA PRO A 13 -2.73 -0.86 6.65
C PRO A 13 -3.54 -0.08 5.61
N GLY A 14 -2.91 0.23 4.49
CA GLY A 14 -3.56 0.91 3.36
C GLY A 14 -3.62 2.43 3.47
N LEU A 15 -2.98 3.03 4.49
CA LEU A 15 -2.71 4.46 4.54
C LEU A 15 -1.29 4.78 4.04
N LEU A 16 -1.10 5.99 3.54
CA LEU A 16 0.22 6.47 3.14
C LEU A 16 1.18 6.61 4.33
N GLY A 17 0.67 6.80 5.55
CA GLY A 17 1.51 6.83 6.75
C GLY A 17 2.34 5.56 6.93
N GLN A 18 1.74 4.39 6.67
CA GLN A 18 2.46 3.12 6.69
C GLN A 18 3.53 3.06 5.59
N VAL A 19 3.20 3.52 4.38
CA VAL A 19 4.16 3.58 3.26
C VAL A 19 5.36 4.46 3.61
N PHE A 20 5.12 5.65 4.16
CA PHE A 20 6.18 6.57 4.55
C PHE A 20 7.04 6.02 5.69
N ALA A 21 6.45 5.29 6.63
CA ALA A 21 7.21 4.65 7.70
C ALA A 21 8.13 3.54 7.16
N ILE A 22 7.63 2.74 6.21
CA ILE A 22 8.44 1.74 5.52
C ILE A 22 9.55 2.41 4.73
N TYR A 23 9.24 3.43 3.92
CA TYR A 23 10.23 4.17 3.14
C TYR A 23 11.36 4.75 3.99
N GLN A 24 11.02 5.44 5.09
CA GLN A 24 12.01 5.97 6.03
C GLN A 24 12.92 4.89 6.61
N SER A 25 12.37 3.70 6.86
CA SER A 25 13.15 2.56 7.36
C SER A 25 14.03 1.92 6.28
N LEU A 26 13.62 1.99 5.01
CA LEU A 26 14.35 1.44 3.87
C LEU A 26 15.52 2.34 3.45
N GLU A 27 15.30 3.65 3.45
CA GLU A 27 16.29 4.65 3.03
C GLU A 27 17.07 5.24 4.22
N ASP A 28 16.84 4.75 5.44
CA ASP A 28 17.39 5.30 6.70
C ASP A 28 17.27 6.83 6.79
N CYS A 29 16.11 7.35 6.38
CA CYS A 29 15.87 8.78 6.24
C CYS A 29 14.94 9.33 7.31
N THR A 30 15.13 10.60 7.65
CA THR A 30 14.28 11.29 8.64
C THR A 30 12.97 11.75 8.00
N ARG A 31 12.01 12.10 8.86
CA ARG A 31 10.73 12.67 8.43
C ARG A 31 10.90 13.96 7.64
N ASP A 32 11.85 14.80 8.03
CA ASP A 32 12.14 16.06 7.36
C ASP A 32 12.76 15.82 5.98
N ALA A 33 13.68 14.85 5.86
CA ALA A 33 14.25 14.45 4.57
C ALA A 33 13.17 13.93 3.61
N LEU A 34 12.20 13.14 4.11
CA LEU A 34 11.07 12.70 3.31
C LEU A 34 10.15 13.88 2.89
N ALA A 35 9.95 14.86 3.76
CA ALA A 35 9.16 16.04 3.43
C ALA A 35 9.83 16.85 2.31
N GLU A 36 11.15 17.04 2.40
CA GLU A 36 11.98 17.68 1.36
C GLU A 36 11.92 16.92 0.03
N GLU A 37 12.04 15.59 0.06
CA GLU A 37 11.98 14.76 -1.14
C GLU A 37 10.61 14.83 -1.83
N LEU A 38 9.53 14.91 -1.06
CA LEU A 38 8.17 15.12 -1.59
C LEU A 38 7.88 16.59 -1.94
N GLY A 39 8.80 17.51 -1.65
CA GLY A 39 8.65 18.95 -1.87
C GLY A 39 7.52 19.57 -1.04
N CYS A 40 7.32 19.11 0.20
CA CYS A 40 6.22 19.50 1.06
C CYS A 40 6.65 19.89 2.47
N ASP A 41 5.78 20.60 3.19
CA ASP A 41 6.00 20.91 4.61
C ASP A 41 5.51 19.77 5.52
N GLU A 42 5.93 19.79 6.78
CA GLU A 42 5.56 18.78 7.78
C GLU A 42 4.03 18.67 7.97
N GLN A 43 3.32 19.80 7.88
CA GLN A 43 1.87 19.86 7.96
C GLN A 43 1.20 19.10 6.80
N THR A 44 1.72 19.24 5.58
CA THR A 44 1.23 18.54 4.40
C THR A 44 1.60 17.08 4.46
N LEU A 45 2.81 16.74 4.93
CA LEU A 45 3.20 15.35 5.16
C LEU A 45 2.27 14.65 6.17
N ASN A 46 1.90 15.34 7.25
CA ASN A 46 0.92 14.86 8.24
C ASN A 46 -0.48 14.65 7.64
N ARG A 47 -0.89 15.46 6.66
CA ARG A 47 -2.18 15.29 5.97
C ARG A 47 -2.11 14.16 4.94
N LEU A 48 -0.98 14.02 4.24
CA LEU A 48 -0.75 12.93 3.29
C LEU A 48 -0.74 11.58 3.98
N SER A 49 -0.13 11.47 5.16
CA SER A 49 -0.04 10.19 5.87
C SER A 49 -1.42 9.61 6.22
N LEU A 50 -2.44 10.47 6.37
CA LEU A 50 -3.83 10.09 6.61
C LEU A 50 -4.59 9.70 5.33
N CYS A 51 -4.04 9.99 4.16
CA CYS A 51 -4.67 9.65 2.89
C CYS A 51 -4.49 8.16 2.59
N ARG A 52 -5.44 7.61 1.82
CA ARG A 52 -5.41 6.22 1.39
C ARG A 52 -4.29 6.00 0.37
N ARG A 53 -3.59 4.89 0.49
CA ARG A 53 -2.55 4.46 -0.46
C ARG A 53 -3.19 4.25 -1.86
N PRO A 54 -2.66 4.89 -2.92
CA PRO A 54 -3.03 4.60 -4.31
C PRO A 54 -2.72 3.15 -4.69
N SER A 55 -3.60 2.49 -5.45
CA SER A 55 -3.44 1.09 -5.86
C SER A 55 -4.29 0.72 -7.09
N GLY A 56 -3.94 -0.41 -7.72
CA GLY A 56 -4.66 -0.98 -8.85
C GLY A 56 -4.50 -0.21 -10.16
N ASP A 57 -5.41 -0.46 -11.10
CA ASP A 57 -5.34 0.09 -12.47
C ASP A 57 -5.45 1.63 -12.51
N ALA A 58 -6.05 2.23 -11.49
CA ALA A 58 -6.21 3.68 -11.37
C ALA A 58 -5.05 4.37 -10.61
N PHE A 59 -3.96 3.67 -10.31
CA PHE A 59 -2.84 4.19 -9.50
C PHE A 59 -2.35 5.56 -9.98
N ALA A 60 -2.06 5.70 -11.28
CA ALA A 60 -1.51 6.94 -11.82
C ALA A 60 -2.48 8.13 -11.65
N GLU A 61 -3.77 7.92 -11.87
CA GLU A 61 -4.79 8.95 -11.71
C GLU A 61 -5.02 9.30 -10.23
N GLN A 62 -5.00 8.30 -9.34
CA GLN A 62 -5.07 8.52 -7.90
C GLN A 62 -3.88 9.35 -7.38
N VAL A 63 -2.66 9.07 -7.85
CA VAL A 63 -1.46 9.85 -7.51
C VAL A 63 -1.61 11.29 -8.00
N LYS A 64 -2.02 11.51 -9.26
CA LYS A 64 -2.24 12.85 -9.81
C LYS A 64 -3.27 13.64 -9.02
N LEU A 65 -4.42 13.03 -8.68
CA LEU A 65 -5.47 13.69 -7.90
C LEU A 65 -5.00 14.08 -6.51
N LEU A 66 -4.24 13.19 -5.87
CA LEU A 66 -3.70 13.44 -4.54
C LEU A 66 -2.66 14.57 -4.57
N CYS A 67 -1.69 14.50 -5.49
CA CYS A 67 -0.68 15.53 -5.66
C CYS A 67 -1.29 16.88 -6.04
N GLY A 68 -2.29 16.89 -6.93
CA GLY A 68 -3.03 18.10 -7.29
C GLY A 68 -3.75 18.76 -6.11
N ARG A 69 -4.23 17.99 -5.13
CA ARG A 69 -4.88 18.53 -3.93
C ARG A 69 -3.92 19.24 -2.98
N PHE A 70 -2.66 18.82 -2.98
CA PHE A 70 -1.64 19.30 -2.03
C PHE A 70 -0.54 20.15 -2.69
N GLY A 71 -0.58 20.33 -4.02
CA GLY A 71 0.44 21.07 -4.77
C GLY A 71 1.77 20.34 -4.88
N LEU A 72 1.76 19.00 -4.88
CA LEU A 72 2.96 18.16 -4.88
C LEU A 72 3.37 17.77 -6.30
N GLU A 73 4.63 17.38 -6.43
CA GLU A 73 5.15 16.80 -7.66
C GLU A 73 4.71 15.32 -7.77
N PRO A 74 4.00 14.89 -8.83
CA PRO A 74 3.47 13.53 -8.95
C PRO A 74 4.53 12.43 -9.04
N PHE A 75 5.68 12.71 -9.63
CA PHE A 75 6.75 11.74 -9.83
C PHE A 75 7.45 11.35 -8.52
N ALA A 76 7.70 12.29 -7.62
CA ALA A 76 8.30 12.09 -6.30
C ALA A 76 7.46 11.12 -5.47
N LEU A 77 6.14 11.37 -5.38
CA LEU A 77 5.24 10.47 -4.65
C LEU A 77 5.15 9.09 -5.30
N ALA A 78 5.13 9.02 -6.63
CA ALA A 78 5.12 7.75 -7.35
C ALA A 78 6.40 6.92 -7.11
N ASN A 79 7.56 7.56 -7.01
CA ASN A 79 8.83 6.89 -6.75
C ASN A 79 8.88 6.27 -5.35
N VAL A 80 8.51 7.06 -4.33
CA VAL A 80 8.39 6.57 -2.94
C VAL A 80 7.46 5.35 -2.88
N LEU A 81 6.30 5.43 -3.54
CA LEU A 81 5.33 4.32 -3.59
C LEU A 81 5.90 3.06 -4.26
N ARG A 82 6.66 3.22 -5.35
CA ARG A 82 7.29 2.13 -6.08
C ARG A 82 8.43 1.46 -5.31
N GLN A 83 9.30 2.23 -4.66
CA GLN A 83 10.38 1.69 -3.82
C GLN A 83 9.80 0.77 -2.73
N VAL A 84 8.74 1.24 -2.04
CA VAL A 84 8.07 0.46 -1.00
C VAL A 84 7.36 -0.78 -1.58
N GLU A 85 6.83 -0.72 -2.80
CA GLU A 85 6.19 -1.89 -3.44
C GLU A 85 7.20 -2.98 -3.83
N ILE A 86 8.34 -2.58 -4.40
CA ILE A 86 9.42 -3.50 -4.80
C ILE A 86 10.00 -4.19 -3.56
N MET A 87 10.25 -3.45 -2.49
CA MET A 87 10.90 -3.96 -1.28
C MET A 87 9.90 -4.61 -0.29
N GLY A 88 8.62 -4.23 -0.35
CA GLY A 88 7.54 -4.69 0.51
C GLY A 88 6.70 -5.84 -0.06
N SER A 89 7.23 -6.60 -1.03
CA SER A 89 6.56 -7.75 -1.69
C SER A 89 6.21 -8.94 -0.76
N ASP A 90 6.12 -8.73 0.56
CA ASP A 90 5.61 -9.68 1.55
C ASP A 90 4.20 -9.33 2.08
N SER A 91 3.59 -8.24 1.58
CA SER A 91 2.17 -7.98 1.81
C SER A 91 1.34 -8.44 0.61
N PRO A 92 0.53 -9.51 0.72
CA PRO A 92 -0.38 -9.88 -0.34
C PRO A 92 -1.41 -8.75 -0.45
N THR A 93 -1.24 -7.87 -1.43
CA THR A 93 -2.42 -7.33 -2.09
C THR A 93 -3.25 -8.55 -2.50
N PRO A 94 -4.55 -8.62 -2.21
CA PRO A 94 -5.38 -9.65 -2.81
C PRO A 94 -5.43 -9.29 -4.29
N ARG A 95 -4.41 -9.72 -5.04
CA ARG A 95 -4.54 -10.05 -6.44
C ARG A 95 -5.80 -10.89 -6.45
N ALA A 96 -6.87 -10.39 -7.06
CA ALA A 96 -8.10 -11.13 -7.22
C ALA A 96 -7.72 -12.44 -7.92
N THR A 97 -7.46 -13.46 -7.11
CA THR A 97 -7.19 -14.80 -7.54
C THR A 97 -8.55 -15.25 -8.02
N ALA A 98 -8.75 -15.05 -9.33
CA ALA A 98 -9.74 -15.75 -10.11
C ALA A 98 -9.77 -17.17 -9.58
N THR A 99 -10.89 -17.50 -8.95
CA THR A 99 -11.08 -18.73 -8.21
C THR A 99 -11.07 -19.86 -9.23
N LEU A 100 -9.90 -20.42 -9.53
CA LEU A 100 -9.80 -21.70 -10.21
C LEU A 100 -10.18 -22.77 -9.19
N GLN A 101 -11.48 -22.92 -8.97
CA GLN A 101 -12.04 -24.08 -8.28
C GLN A 101 -11.85 -25.29 -9.18
N LEU A 102 -10.84 -26.10 -8.87
CA LEU A 102 -10.74 -27.47 -9.35
C LEU A 102 -11.74 -28.32 -8.58
N ALA A 103 -13.00 -28.30 -9.04
CA ALA A 103 -13.98 -29.31 -8.69
C ALA A 103 -13.85 -30.47 -9.68
N ALA A 104 -13.28 -31.59 -9.22
CA ALA A 104 -13.48 -32.89 -9.86
C ALA A 104 -14.13 -33.82 -8.82
N LEU A 105 -15.46 -33.84 -8.85
CA LEU A 105 -16.34 -34.78 -8.15
C LEU A 105 -16.72 -35.88 -9.15
N ASP A 106 -16.16 -37.09 -9.03
CA ASP A 106 -16.65 -38.34 -9.67
C ASP A 106 -15.78 -39.50 -9.14
N LYS A 107 -16.20 -40.61 -8.52
CA LYS A 107 -17.51 -41.28 -8.35
C LYS A 107 -17.43 -42.26 -7.14
N ARG A 108 -18.49 -42.25 -6.31
CA ARG A 108 -19.20 -43.36 -5.62
C ARG A 108 -18.42 -44.50 -4.90
N LYS A 109 -18.58 -44.50 -3.56
CA LYS A 109 -18.63 -45.67 -2.66
C LYS A 109 -19.39 -46.87 -3.26
N LYS A 110 -19.00 -48.11 -2.93
CA LYS A 110 -19.64 -48.92 -1.86
C LYS A 110 -19.31 -50.43 -1.96
N ASP A 111 -18.92 -50.98 -0.79
CA ASP A 111 -19.00 -52.36 -0.28
C ASP A 111 -18.00 -53.47 -0.73
N GLU A 112 -17.07 -53.80 0.19
CA GLU A 112 -16.76 -55.18 0.62
C GLU A 112 -18.06 -55.88 1.12
N PRO A 113 -18.21 -57.23 1.19
CA PRO A 113 -17.16 -58.24 1.39
C PRO A 113 -17.34 -59.60 0.65
N ALA A 114 -16.41 -60.51 0.96
CA ALA A 114 -16.47 -61.97 1.01
C ALA A 114 -16.49 -62.80 -0.30
N SER A 115 -15.41 -63.57 -0.50
CA SER A 115 -15.50 -65.03 -0.54
C SER A 115 -14.18 -65.69 -0.16
#